data_AF-W2HWF9-F1
#
_entry.id   AF-W2HWF9-F1
#
_cell.length_a   1.000
_cell.length_b   1.000
_cell.length_c   1.000
_cell.angle_alpha   90.00
_cell.angle_beta   90.00
_cell.angle_gamma   90.00
#
_symmetry.space_group_name_H-M   'P 1'
#
loop_
_entity.id
_entity.type
_entity.pdbx_description
1 polymer ?
#
loop_
_entity_poly.entity_id
_entity_poly.type
_entity_poly.pdbx_seq_one_letter_code
_entity_poly.pdbx_strand_id
1 'polypeptide(L)'
;MTFLRYPLALLACTALVATSAQMSGAYSKKEITQEDMDVLHKAKINENTFNYDVNARICYLNVESLETQVVSGTNYKFLVSGCNINSEELGPCSNANCEASKFDIVIYSQPSTNTLELTSVTLVN
;
A
#
# COMPACT_ATOMS: atom_id res chain seq x y z
N MET A 1 58.84 14.65 -16.83
CA MET A 1 58.15 13.53 -17.52
C MET A 1 57.19 12.92 -16.51
N THR A 2 55.87 12.85 -16.61
CA THR A 2 54.84 13.31 -17.56
C THR A 2 53.54 13.21 -16.75
N PHE A 3 52.81 14.31 -16.53
CA PHE A 3 51.52 14.25 -15.81
C PHE A 3 50.42 13.85 -16.80
N LEU A 4 49.93 12.61 -16.67
CA LEU A 4 48.85 12.07 -17.50
C LEU A 4 47.50 12.60 -16.98
N ARG A 5 46.93 13.60 -17.66
CA ARG A 5 45.58 14.13 -17.41
C ARG A 5 44.55 13.26 -18.15
N TYR A 6 43.71 12.55 -17.41
CA TYR A 6 42.50 11.91 -17.93
C TYR A 6 41.28 12.80 -17.65
N PRO A 7 40.50 13.23 -18.66
CA PRO A 7 39.21 13.85 -18.43
C PRO A 7 38.16 12.73 -18.29
N LEU A 8 37.64 12.54 -17.06
CA LEU A 8 36.49 11.68 -16.82
C LEU A 8 35.24 12.44 -17.31
N ALA A 9 34.68 12.03 -18.45
CA ALA A 9 33.46 12.60 -18.97
C ALA A 9 32.27 12.17 -18.09
N LEU A 10 31.61 13.13 -17.44
CA LEU A 10 30.34 12.90 -16.75
C LEU A 10 29.22 12.73 -17.78
N LEU A 11 28.74 11.50 -17.94
CA LEU A 11 27.49 11.22 -18.63
C LEU A 11 26.33 11.46 -17.64
N ALA A 12 25.66 12.61 -17.75
CA ALA A 12 24.45 12.87 -16.98
C ALA A 12 23.25 12.20 -17.66
N CYS A 13 22.87 11.01 -17.19
CA CYS A 13 21.60 10.39 -17.55
C CYS A 13 20.45 11.13 -16.85
N THR A 14 19.79 12.03 -17.55
CA THR A 14 18.52 12.61 -17.08
C THR A 14 17.42 11.57 -17.21
N ALA A 15 17.02 10.96 -16.09
CA ALA A 15 15.85 10.10 -16.04
C ALA A 15 14.59 10.95 -16.25
N LEU A 16 13.83 10.65 -17.31
CA LEU A 16 12.50 11.23 -17.52
C LEU A 16 11.55 10.59 -16.51
N VAL A 17 11.14 11.34 -15.48
CA VAL A 17 10.06 10.92 -14.58
C VAL A 17 8.75 11.25 -15.28
N ALA A 18 8.07 10.24 -15.81
CA ALA A 18 6.71 10.38 -16.32
C ALA A 18 5.74 10.50 -15.14
N THR A 19 5.31 11.71 -14.81
CA THR A 19 4.22 11.93 -13.86
C THR A 19 2.89 11.77 -14.58
N SER A 20 2.19 10.65 -14.35
CA SER A 20 0.79 10.51 -14.75
C SER A 20 -0.04 11.53 -13.97
N ALA A 21 -0.76 12.40 -14.68
CA ALA A 21 -1.69 13.34 -14.06
C ALA A 21 -2.85 12.54 -13.45
N GLN A 22 -2.80 12.35 -12.13
CA GLN A 22 -3.84 11.67 -11.37
C GLN A 22 -5.09 12.56 -11.33
N MET A 23 -6.17 12.14 -11.98
CA MET A 23 -7.45 12.85 -11.96
C MET A 23 -7.98 12.85 -10.51
N SER A 24 -8.04 14.03 -9.90
CA SER A 24 -8.46 14.19 -8.50
C SER A 24 -9.85 13.58 -8.26
N GLY A 25 -9.97 12.72 -7.26
CA GLY A 25 -11.24 12.14 -6.80
C GLY A 25 -11.58 10.72 -7.30
N ALA A 26 -10.89 10.14 -8.27
CA ALA A 26 -11.09 8.72 -8.67
C ALA A 26 -9.97 7.83 -8.15
N TYR A 27 -10.25 6.53 -7.97
CA TYR A 27 -9.19 5.54 -7.77
C TYR A 27 -8.40 5.37 -9.06
N SER A 28 -7.08 5.33 -8.92
CA SER A 28 -6.14 5.05 -10.01
C SER A 28 -5.12 4.03 -9.56
N LYS A 29 -4.80 3.07 -10.44
CA LYS A 29 -3.73 2.11 -10.21
C LYS A 29 -2.41 2.81 -9.95
N LYS A 30 -1.66 2.27 -8.99
CA LYS A 30 -0.34 2.72 -8.59
C LYS A 30 0.58 1.50 -8.46
N GLU A 31 1.81 1.63 -8.94
CA GLU A 31 2.85 0.66 -8.64
C GLU A 31 3.14 0.63 -7.13
N ILE A 32 3.22 -0.57 -6.56
CA ILE A 32 3.40 -0.75 -5.12
C ILE A 32 4.85 -0.40 -4.76
N THR A 33 5.03 0.52 -3.80
CA THR A 33 6.35 0.84 -3.23
C THR A 33 6.48 0.31 -1.80
N GLN A 34 7.69 0.35 -1.25
CA GLN A 34 7.92 0.00 0.15
C GLN A 34 7.16 0.93 1.13
N GLU A 35 7.01 2.20 0.77
CA GLU A 35 6.23 3.17 1.57
C GLU A 35 4.74 2.80 1.61
N ASP A 36 4.20 2.26 0.52
CA ASP A 36 2.83 1.77 0.48
C ASP A 36 2.66 0.53 1.37
N MET A 37 3.64 -0.36 1.35
CA MET A 37 3.64 -1.50 2.26
C MET A 37 3.70 -1.02 3.72
N ASP A 38 4.47 0.02 4.04
CA ASP A 38 4.51 0.59 5.38
C ASP A 38 3.15 1.16 5.81
N VAL A 39 2.38 1.76 4.89
CA VAL A 39 1.00 2.20 5.15
C VAL A 39 0.13 1.02 5.58
N LEU A 40 0.17 -0.09 4.82
CA LEU A 40 -0.55 -1.32 5.15
C LEU A 40 -0.15 -1.91 6.51
N HIS A 41 1.15 -1.95 6.79
CA HIS A 41 1.67 -2.52 8.04
C HIS A 41 1.38 -1.64 9.26
N LYS A 42 1.49 -0.31 9.13
CA LYS A 42 1.24 0.62 10.24
C LYS A 42 -0.25 0.74 10.58
N ALA A 43 -1.13 0.70 9.57
CA ALA A 43 -2.57 0.69 9.80
C ALA A 43 -3.02 -0.54 10.59
N LYS A 44 -2.38 -1.70 10.36
CA LYS A 44 -2.56 -2.91 11.19
C LYS A 44 -2.20 -2.65 12.66
N ILE A 45 -1.01 -2.10 12.92
CA ILE A 45 -0.43 -2.04 14.27
C ILE A 45 -1.23 -1.10 15.19
N ASN A 46 -1.94 -0.14 14.61
CA ASN A 46 -2.75 0.80 15.38
C ASN A 46 -4.18 0.27 15.57
N GLU A 47 -4.38 -0.54 16.60
CA GLU A 47 -5.71 -1.08 16.96
C GLU A 47 -6.78 0.01 17.17
N ASN A 48 -6.39 1.23 17.55
CA ASN A 48 -7.33 2.36 17.69
C ASN A 48 -7.88 2.85 16.35
N THR A 49 -7.23 2.49 15.25
CA THR A 49 -7.63 2.87 13.89
C THR A 49 -8.21 1.70 13.11
N PHE A 50 -8.24 0.52 13.73
CA PHE A 50 -9.01 -0.62 13.28
C PHE A 50 -10.49 -0.38 13.62
N ASN A 51 -11.28 -0.04 12.62
CA ASN A 51 -12.72 0.10 12.82
C ASN A 51 -13.36 -1.29 13.01
N TYR A 52 -13.90 -1.56 14.20
CA TYR A 52 -14.58 -2.82 14.53
C TYR A 52 -15.80 -3.14 13.64
N ASP A 53 -16.36 -2.16 12.92
CA ASP A 53 -17.43 -2.36 11.92
C ASP A 53 -16.92 -3.06 10.65
N VAL A 54 -15.60 -3.16 10.47
CA VAL A 54 -14.97 -3.94 9.41
C VAL A 54 -15.03 -5.42 9.80
N ASN A 55 -16.14 -6.07 9.43
CA ASN A 55 -16.46 -7.46 9.81
C ASN A 55 -15.50 -8.54 9.25
N ALA A 56 -14.55 -8.18 8.38
CA ALA A 56 -13.62 -9.13 7.78
C ALA A 56 -12.27 -9.12 8.51
N ARG A 57 -12.12 -10.09 9.40
CA ARG A 57 -10.86 -10.47 10.05
C ARG A 57 -10.11 -11.37 9.08
N ILE A 58 -9.19 -10.81 8.31
CA ILE A 58 -8.39 -11.59 7.36
C ILE A 58 -6.91 -11.55 7.72
N CYS A 59 -6.17 -12.59 7.37
CA CYS A 59 -4.74 -12.44 7.14
C CYS A 59 -4.49 -12.44 5.63
N TYR A 60 -3.51 -11.69 5.14
CA TYR A 60 -3.14 -11.70 3.74
C TYR A 60 -1.88 -12.55 3.49
N LEU A 61 -1.85 -13.22 2.35
CA LEU A 61 -0.73 -14.01 1.86
C LEU A 61 0.12 -13.18 0.89
N ASN A 62 -0.55 -12.41 0.02
CA ASN A 62 0.11 -11.59 -0.98
C ASN A 62 -0.69 -10.30 -1.25
N VAL A 63 0.03 -9.22 -1.56
CA VAL A 63 -0.55 -7.98 -2.10
C VAL A 63 -0.47 -8.06 -3.63
N GLU A 64 -1.62 -8.01 -4.29
CA GLU A 64 -1.71 -8.20 -5.74
C GLU A 64 -1.70 -6.88 -6.51
N SER A 65 -2.34 -5.83 -5.98
CA SER A 65 -2.33 -4.51 -6.60
C SER A 65 -2.68 -3.41 -5.61
N LEU A 66 -2.37 -2.17 -5.99
CA LEU A 66 -2.75 -0.97 -5.26
C LEU A 66 -3.45 0.02 -6.18
N GLU A 67 -4.56 0.55 -5.69
CA GLU A 67 -5.19 1.75 -6.24
C GLU A 67 -5.18 2.86 -5.18
N THR A 68 -4.99 4.09 -5.62
CA THR A 68 -5.03 5.26 -4.72
C THR A 68 -6.05 6.27 -5.20
N GLN A 69 -6.67 6.96 -4.26
CA GLN A 69 -7.59 8.06 -4.52
C GLN A 69 -7.22 9.23 -3.61
N VAL A 70 -6.91 10.37 -4.21
CA VAL A 70 -6.65 11.62 -3.49
C VAL A 70 -7.98 12.32 -3.21
N VAL A 71 -8.22 12.64 -1.95
CA VAL A 71 -9.36 13.40 -1.39
C VAL A 71 -8.82 14.53 -0.51
N SER A 72 -9.38 14.78 0.68
CA SER A 72 -8.74 15.61 1.73
C SER A 72 -7.51 14.93 2.38
N GLY A 73 -7.24 13.68 2.00
CA GLY A 73 -6.09 12.86 2.32
C GLY A 73 -5.91 11.86 1.19
N THR A 74 -5.44 10.65 1.47
CA THR A 74 -5.29 9.59 0.46
C THR A 74 -5.95 8.31 0.94
N ASN A 75 -6.85 7.76 0.13
CA ASN A 75 -7.31 6.40 0.28
C ASN A 75 -6.36 5.46 -0.48
N TYR A 76 -5.89 4.42 0.19
CA TYR A 76 -5.13 3.32 -0.38
C TYR A 76 -6.03 2.09 -0.40
N LYS A 77 -6.31 1.54 -1.57
CA LYS A 77 -7.07 0.31 -1.74
C LYS A 77 -6.14 -0.79 -2.23
N PHE A 78 -5.75 -1.66 -1.31
CA PHE A 78 -4.93 -2.82 -1.60
C PHE A 78 -5.83 -4.00 -1.96
N LEU A 79 -5.61 -4.58 -3.13
CA LEU A 79 -6.13 -5.91 -3.43
C LEU A 79 -5.15 -6.94 -2.87
N VAL A 80 -5.62 -7.80 -2.00
CA VAL A 80 -4.81 -8.86 -1.39
C VAL A 80 -5.46 -10.22 -1.60
N SER A 81 -4.67 -11.27 -1.67
CA SER A 81 -5.15 -12.63 -1.45
C SER A 81 -4.88 -13.02 0.00
N GLY A 82 -5.81 -13.71 0.64
CA GLY A 82 -5.75 -13.97 2.07
C GLY A 82 -6.76 -14.99 2.58
N CYS A 83 -6.67 -15.29 3.87
CA CYS A 83 -7.57 -16.18 4.58
C CYS A 83 -8.54 -15.37 5.44
N ASN A 84 -9.79 -15.80 5.54
CA ASN A 84 -10.62 -15.43 6.68
C ASN A 84 -10.04 -16.07 7.94
N ILE A 85 -9.93 -15.30 9.01
CA ILE A 85 -9.45 -15.75 10.31
C ILE A 85 -10.46 -15.35 11.40
N ASN A 86 -10.51 -16.11 12.48
CA ASN A 86 -11.34 -15.77 13.65
C ASN A 86 -10.58 -14.87 14.66
N SER A 87 -9.38 -14.40 14.30
CA SER A 87 -8.53 -13.55 15.15
C SER A 87 -8.85 -12.06 14.98
N GLU A 88 -8.40 -11.22 15.91
CA GLU A 88 -8.67 -9.77 15.90
C GLU A 88 -7.76 -8.98 14.94
N GLU A 89 -6.70 -9.59 14.41
CA GLU A 89 -5.67 -8.84 13.67
C GLU A 89 -5.71 -9.05 12.16
N LEU A 90 -5.64 -7.95 11.40
CA LEU A 90 -5.14 -8.00 10.03
C LEU A 90 -3.64 -8.26 10.01
N GLY A 91 -3.10 -8.78 8.91
CA GLY A 91 -1.65 -8.93 8.75
C GLY A 91 -1.24 -10.09 7.87
N PRO A 92 0.07 -10.30 7.68
CA PRO A 92 0.56 -11.46 6.94
C PRO A 92 0.14 -12.75 7.64
N CYS A 93 -0.34 -13.74 6.88
CA CYS A 93 -0.72 -15.04 7.44
C CYS A 93 0.51 -15.78 8.00
N SER A 94 0.45 -16.22 9.25
CA SER A 94 1.49 -17.07 9.83
C SER A 94 1.50 -18.48 9.24
N ASN A 95 0.35 -18.97 8.76
CA ASN A 95 0.18 -20.28 8.15
C ASN A 95 -0.61 -20.13 6.84
N ALA A 96 -0.07 -20.61 5.72
CA ALA A 96 -0.69 -20.51 4.39
C ALA A 96 -1.71 -21.62 4.07
N ASN A 97 -2.15 -22.39 5.07
CA ASN A 97 -2.99 -23.58 4.88
C ASN A 97 -4.50 -23.24 4.86
N CYS A 98 -4.89 -22.25 4.05
CA CYS A 98 -6.29 -21.88 3.86
C CYS A 98 -6.65 -21.84 2.38
N GLU A 99 -7.95 -21.89 2.09
CA GLU A 99 -8.44 -21.52 0.76
C GLU A 99 -8.43 -19.99 0.64
N ALA A 100 -7.44 -19.48 -0.09
CA ALA A 100 -7.24 -18.04 -0.22
C ALA A 100 -8.36 -17.40 -1.05
N SER A 101 -8.94 -16.33 -0.52
CA SER A 101 -9.88 -15.46 -1.22
C SER A 101 -9.26 -14.08 -1.44
N LYS A 102 -9.83 -13.30 -2.36
CA LYS A 102 -9.36 -11.93 -2.62
C LYS A 102 -10.13 -10.93 -1.79
N PHE A 103 -9.44 -9.91 -1.29
CA PHE A 103 -10.03 -8.86 -0.48
C PHE A 103 -9.49 -7.50 -0.89
N ASP A 104 -10.38 -6.50 -0.89
CA ASP A 104 -10.00 -5.09 -0.91
C ASP A 104 -9.83 -4.61 0.52
N ILE A 105 -8.62 -4.17 0.87
CA ILE A 105 -8.30 -3.47 2.11
C ILE A 105 -8.20 -1.97 1.80
N VAL A 106 -9.04 -1.15 2.42
CA VAL A 106 -9.01 0.30 2.27
C VAL A 106 -8.45 0.96 3.52
N ILE A 107 -7.43 1.78 3.34
CA ILE A 107 -6.78 2.57 4.39
C ILE A 107 -6.84 4.04 4.02
N TYR A 108 -7.31 4.88 4.94
CA TYR A 108 -7.25 6.33 4.82
C TYR A 108 -6.02 6.88 5.53
N SER A 109 -5.25 7.74 4.86
CA SER A 109 -4.12 8.45 5.44
C SER A 109 -4.26 9.95 5.25
N GLN A 110 -4.07 10.71 6.34
CA GLN A 110 -4.01 12.17 6.32
C GLN A 110 -2.87 12.63 7.24
N PRO A 111 -1.65 12.82 6.69
CA PRO A 111 -0.47 13.18 7.48
C PRO A 111 -0.61 14.49 8.26
N SER A 112 -1.33 15.48 7.72
CA SER A 112 -1.53 16.79 8.38
C SER A 112 -2.23 16.69 9.73
N THR A 113 -3.01 15.63 9.95
CA THR A 113 -3.74 15.34 11.19
C THR A 113 -3.20 14.11 11.91
N ASN A 114 -2.10 13.51 11.41
CA ASN A 114 -1.56 12.23 11.88
C ASN A 114 -2.58 11.08 11.84
N THR A 115 -3.49 11.09 10.86
CA THR A 115 -4.52 10.05 10.71
C THR A 115 -4.02 8.91 9.83
N LEU A 116 -4.20 7.68 10.29
CA LEU A 116 -3.96 6.46 9.51
C LEU A 116 -4.95 5.38 9.95
N GLU A 117 -5.99 5.15 9.16
CA GLU A 117 -7.14 4.33 9.56
C GLU A 117 -7.47 3.24 8.56
N LEU A 118 -7.70 2.03 9.05
CA LEU A 118 -8.33 0.99 8.27
C LEU A 118 -9.84 1.29 8.21
N THR A 119 -10.33 1.56 7.01
CA THR A 119 -11.72 1.97 6.81
C THR A 119 -12.59 0.86 6.24
N SER A 120 -12.02 -0.13 5.55
CA SER A 120 -12.79 -1.25 4.99
C SER A 120 -11.93 -2.47 4.69
N VAL A 121 -12.52 -3.66 4.83
CA VAL A 121 -12.04 -4.93 4.30
C VAL A 121 -13.23 -5.65 3.70
N THR A 122 -13.19 -5.90 2.39
CA THR A 122 -14.32 -6.49 1.65
C THR A 122 -13.86 -7.63 0.76
N LEU A 123 -14.58 -8.75 0.79
CA LEU A 123 -14.37 -9.86 -0.13
C LEU A 123 -14.61 -9.42 -1.57
N VAL A 124 -13.71 -9.80 -2.47
CA VAL A 124 -13.82 -9.60 -3.91
C VAL A 124 -14.32 -10.92 -4.53
N ASN A 125 -15.50 -10.89 -5.13
CA ASN A 125 -16.14 -12.02 -5.79
C ASN A 125 -15.75 -12.14 -7.27
#